data_AF-A0A6P0XX70-F1
#
_entry.id   AF-A0A6P0XX70-F1
#
_cell.length_a   1.000
_cell.length_b   1.000
_cell.length_c   1.000
_cell.angle_alpha   90.00
_cell.angle_beta   90.00
_cell.angle_gamma   90.00
#
_symmetry.space_group_name_H-M   'P 1'
#
loop_
_entity.id
_entity.type
_entity.pdbx_description
1 polymer ?
#
loop_
_entity_poly.entity_id
_entity_poly.type
_entity_poly.pdbx_seq_one_letter_code
_entity_poly.pdbx_strand_id
1 'polypeptide(L)' 'CTVELTEQTWESTDIGKDINTDEQVWGSTEGPLKFEKKISFADELLIKN' A
#
# COMPACT_ATOMS: atom_id res chain seq x y z
N CYS A 1 5.19 7.36 0.58
CA CYS A 1 4.29 6.19 0.55
C CYS A 1 5.00 5.08 -0.22
N THR A 2 5.05 3.87 0.33
CA THR A 2 5.65 2.69 -0.30
C THR A 2 4.66 1.54 -0.25
N VAL A 3 4.61 0.76 -1.33
CA VAL A 3 3.73 -0.41 -1.47
C VAL A 3 4.58 -1.58 -1.94
N GLU A 4 4.41 -2.73 -1.28
CA GLU A 4 4.96 -4.00 -1.71
C GLU A 4 3.82 -4.99 -1.96
N LEU A 5 3.78 -5.57 -3.15
CA LEU A 5 2.70 -6.44 -3.59
C LEU A 5 3.25 -7.79 -4.04
N THR A 6 2.65 -8.87 -3.54
CA THR A 6 2.86 -10.23 -4.03
C THR A 6 1.53 -10.79 -4.56
N GLU A 7 1.52 -12.02 -5.04
CA GLU A 7 0.27 -12.68 -5.46
C GLU A 7 -0.76 -12.76 -4.31
N GLN A 8 -0.29 -12.86 -3.07
CA GLN A 8 -1.12 -13.17 -1.89
C GLN A 8 -1.15 -12.05 -0.84
N THR A 9 -0.13 -11.18 -0.81
CA THR A 9 0.02 -10.15 0.23
C THR A 9 0.15 -8.76 -0.38
N TRP A 10 -0.41 -7.78 0.32
CA TRP A 10 -0.23 -6.36 0.06
C TRP A 10 0.29 -5.72 1.35
N GLU A 11 1.46 -5.09 1.29
CA GLU A 11 2.01 -4.30 2.38
C GLU A 11 2.00 -2.81 1.99
N SER A 12 1.39 -1.96 2.82
CA SER A 12 1.28 -0.51 2.60
C SER A 12 1.91 0.27 3.73
N THR A 13 2.76 1.24 3.39
CA THR A 13 3.26 2.24 4.35
C THR A 13 2.85 3.63 3.89
N ASP A 14 1.89 4.18 4.61
CA ASP A 14 1.37 5.52 4.37
C ASP A 14 2.00 6.48 5.38
N ILE A 15 2.78 7.43 4.90
CA ILE A 15 3.47 8.44 5.72
C ILE A 15 3.27 9.80 5.06
N GLY A 16 2.71 10.73 5.81
CA GLY A 16 2.66 12.14 5.47
C GLY A 16 3.75 12.90 6.20
N LYS A 17 4.55 13.64 5.44
CA LYS A 17 5.66 14.45 5.95
C LYS A 17 5.32 15.93 5.92
N ASP A 18 5.88 16.70 6.86
CA ASP A 18 5.87 18.16 6.78
C ASP A 18 6.68 18.64 5.56
N ILE A 19 6.19 19.68 4.89
CA ILE A 19 6.79 20.18 3.64
C ILE A 19 8.14 20.87 3.86
N ASN A 20 8.42 21.36 5.07
CA ASN A 20 9.63 22.14 5.36
C ASN A 20 10.68 21.31 6.10
N THR A 21 10.28 20.33 6.91
CA THR A 21 11.19 19.56 7.77
C THR A 21 11.38 18.10 7.34
N ASP A 22 10.57 17.59 6.39
CA ASP A 22 10.52 16.17 6.01
C ASP A 22 10.19 15.20 7.17
N GLU A 23 9.80 15.73 8.34
CA GLU A 23 9.41 14.94 9.50
C GLU A 23 8.02 14.33 9.29
N GLN A 24 7.82 13.11 9.78
CA GLN A 24 6.53 12.45 9.72
C GLN A 24 5.53 13.16 10.66
N VAL A 25 4.43 13.66 10.08
CA VAL A 25 3.34 14.32 10.80
C VAL A 25 2.18 13.36 11.02
N TRP A 26 1.91 12.48 10.06
CA TRP A 26 0.81 11.52 10.14
C TRP A 26 1.11 10.25 9.33
N GLY A 27 0.30 9.20 9.53
CA GLY A 27 0.44 7.92 8.85
C GLY A 27 0.85 6.78 9.79
N SER A 28 1.40 5.70 9.23
CA SER A 28 1.82 4.50 9.93
C SER A 28 2.94 4.77 10.94
N THR A 29 2.70 4.50 12.22
CA THR A 29 3.71 4.62 13.30
C THR A 29 4.28 3.27 13.74
N GLU A 30 3.51 2.19 13.59
CA GLU A 30 3.86 0.83 14.04
C GLU A 30 4.30 -0.10 12.88
N GLY A 31 4.81 0.48 11.79
CA GLY A 31 5.22 -0.25 10.59
C GLY A 31 4.12 -0.40 9.52
N PRO A 32 4.38 -1.20 8.46
CA PRO A 32 3.46 -1.36 7.34
C PRO A 32 2.17 -2.09 7.72
N LEU A 33 1.05 -1.66 7.15
CA LEU A 33 -0.18 -2.43 7.18
C LEU A 33 -0.05 -3.63 6.23
N LYS A 34 -0.34 -4.83 6.73
CA LYS A 34 -0.27 -6.08 5.97
C LYS A 34 -1.67 -6.62 5.70
N PHE A 35 -2.00 -6.76 4.43
CA PHE A 35 -3.28 -7.29 3.96
C PHE A 35 -3.07 -8.62 3.24
N GLU A 36 -3.96 -9.57 3.50
CA GLU A 36 -4.00 -10.86 2.80
C GLU A 36 -5.14 -10.88 1.79
N LYS A 37 -4.86 -11.36 0.58
CA LYS A 37 -5.87 -11.51 -0.47
C LYS A 37 -6.90 -12.56 -0.05
N LYS A 38 -8.16 -12.13 0.10
CA LYS A 38 -9.29 -13.04 0.37
C LYS A 38 -10.00 -13.53 -0.88
N ILE A 39 -10.16 -12.65 -1.86
CA ILE A 39 -10.88 -12.92 -3.11
C ILE A 39 -10.10 -12.26 -4.25
N SER A 40 -10.06 -12.93 -5.40
CA SER A 40 -9.43 -12.41 -6.63
C SER A 40 -10.49 -11.82 -7.55
N PHE A 41 -10.20 -10.65 -8.10
CA PHE A 41 -10.99 -9.99 -9.16
C PHE A 41 -10.21 -9.91 -10.48
N ALA A 42 -9.17 -10.74 -10.64
CA ALA A 42 -8.30 -10.71 -11.82
C ALA A 42 -9.08 -10.95 -13.13
N ASP A 43 -10.11 -11.79 -13.09
CA ASP A 43 -10.92 -12.16 -14.26
C ASP A 43 -11.84 -11.02 -14.74
N GLU A 44 -12.01 -9.95 -13.94
CA GLU A 44 -12.81 -8.78 -14.32
C GLU A 44 -11.99 -7.74 -15.12
N LEU A 45 -10.67 -7.93 -15.21
CA LEU A 45 -9.79 -7.00 -15.90
C LEU A 45 -9.94 -7.16 -17.42
N LEU A 46 -10.48 -6.13 -18.07
CA LEU A 46 -10.52 -6.02 -19.53
C LEU A 46 -9.12 -5.69 -20.06
N ILE A 47 -8.30 -6.71 -20.29
CA ILE A 47 -7.02 -6.55 -20.98
C ILE A 47 -7.34 -6.37 -22.48
N LYS A 48 -7.22 -5.13 -22.97
CA LYS A 48 -7.24 -4.89 -24.42
C LYS A 48 -5.85 -5.21 -24.98
N ASN A 49 -5.80 -6.18 -25.88
CA ASN A 49 -4.63 -6.49 -26.71
C ASN A 49 -4.28 -5.32 -27.64
#